data_AF-I0BCT2-F1
#
_entry.id   AF-I0BCT2-F1
#
_cell.length_a   1.000
_cell.length_b   1.000
_cell.length_c   1.000
_cell.angle_alpha   90.00
_cell.angle_beta   90.00
_cell.angle_gamma   90.00
#
_symmetry.space_group_name_H-M   'P 1'
#
loop_
_entity.id
_entity.type
_entity.pdbx_description
1 polymer ?
#
loop_
_entity_poly.entity_id
_entity_poly.type
_entity_poly.pdbx_seq_one_letter_code
_entity_poly.pdbx_strand_id
1 'polypeptide(L)'
;MKVIFLDIDGVLVTSRHWVQSAKYFGHEFDPVCSAYLKEIVARTGAAIVVTSSWREGRTLEQIQSIFEINDITGVAGMTPVMEGQIRGREIETYLRSAGHSGMGIEAYIILDDEEEMGSLRSHLIETEFPTGITEEIMDEAVRRLLVGK
;
A
#
# COMPACT_ATOMS: atom_id res chain seq x y z
N MET A 1 15.90 -0.67 -4.66
CA MET A 1 14.55 -0.12 -4.94
C MET A 1 13.81 0.21 -3.64
N LYS A 2 12.81 1.09 -3.71
CA LYS A 2 11.95 1.46 -2.57
C LYS A 2 10.56 0.85 -2.72
N VAL A 3 9.90 0.53 -1.60
CA VAL A 3 8.59 -0.15 -1.61
C VAL A 3 7.59 0.52 -0.66
N ILE A 4 6.34 0.63 -1.10
CA ILE A 4 5.18 0.93 -0.26
C ILE A 4 4.37 -0.36 -0.15
N PHE A 5 4.29 -0.93 1.06
CA PHE A 5 3.29 -1.95 1.38
C PHE A 5 1.98 -1.24 1.67
N LEU A 6 0.95 -1.52 0.87
CA LEU A 6 -0.22 -0.66 0.75
C LEU A 6 -1.52 -1.43 1.03
N ASP A 7 -2.22 -1.05 2.10
CA ASP A 7 -3.65 -1.35 2.25
C ASP A 7 -4.50 -0.42 1.37
N ILE A 8 -5.77 -0.77 1.17
CA ILE A 8 -6.73 -0.03 0.37
C ILE A 8 -7.84 0.53 1.25
N ASP A 9 -8.49 -0.30 2.08
CA ASP A 9 -9.56 0.16 2.95
C ASP A 9 -8.94 0.96 4.10
N GLY A 10 -9.49 2.14 4.38
CA GLY A 10 -8.93 3.08 5.34
C GLY A 10 -7.61 3.75 4.93
N VAL A 11 -7.08 3.47 3.74
CA VAL A 11 -5.92 4.17 3.14
C VAL A 11 -6.33 4.96 1.91
N LEU A 12 -6.87 4.26 0.89
CA LEU A 12 -7.35 4.83 -0.36
C LEU A 12 -8.88 4.87 -0.43
N VAL A 13 -9.57 3.96 0.27
CA VAL A 13 -11.02 3.98 0.43
C VAL A 13 -11.33 4.50 1.82
N THR A 14 -12.03 5.63 1.91
CA THR A 14 -12.25 6.33 3.18
C THR A 14 -13.74 6.53 3.45
N SER A 15 -14.13 6.70 4.72
CA SER A 15 -15.54 6.97 5.04
C SER A 15 -16.00 8.36 4.58
N ARG A 16 -15.09 9.32 4.41
CA ARG A 16 -15.40 10.63 3.82
C ARG A 16 -15.66 10.56 2.31
N HIS A 17 -15.22 9.49 1.65
CA HIS A 17 -15.44 9.22 0.23
C HIS A 17 -16.04 7.81 0.03
N TRP A 18 -17.17 7.54 0.68
CA TRP A 18 -17.83 6.23 0.63
C TRP A 18 -18.75 6.07 -0.60
N VAL A 19 -18.14 5.95 -1.78
CA VAL A 19 -18.84 5.86 -3.08
C VAL A 19 -18.65 4.48 -3.68
N GLN A 20 -19.73 3.79 -4.05
CA GLN A 20 -19.65 2.49 -4.73
C GLN A 20 -19.08 2.69 -6.14
N SER A 21 -18.01 1.97 -6.48
CA SER A 21 -17.42 2.02 -7.82
C SER A 21 -18.33 1.37 -8.86
N ALA A 22 -18.54 2.06 -9.98
CA ALA A 22 -19.19 1.50 -11.17
C ALA A 22 -18.21 0.73 -12.09
N LYS A 23 -16.90 0.83 -11.82
CA LYS A 23 -15.84 0.31 -12.70
C LYS A 23 -15.25 -1.01 -12.21
N TYR A 24 -15.33 -1.27 -10.90
CA TYR A 24 -14.78 -2.47 -10.26
C TYR A 24 -15.56 -2.79 -8.98
N PHE A 25 -15.44 -4.03 -8.49
CA PHE A 25 -16.08 -4.44 -7.24
C PHE A 25 -15.37 -3.80 -6.05
N GLY A 26 -16.06 -2.89 -5.35
CA GLY A 26 -15.57 -2.17 -4.17
C GLY A 26 -16.00 -0.70 -4.20
N HIS A 27 -15.44 0.11 -3.29
CA HIS A 27 -15.64 1.56 -3.28
C HIS A 27 -14.59 2.27 -4.15
N GLU A 28 -14.93 3.46 -4.64
CA GLU A 28 -14.00 4.32 -5.36
C GLU A 28 -12.84 4.72 -4.45
N PHE A 29 -11.65 4.92 -5.04
CA PHE A 29 -10.55 5.50 -4.29
C PHE A 29 -10.84 6.98 -4.05
N ASP A 30 -10.66 7.42 -2.81
CA ASP A 30 -10.68 8.82 -2.40
C ASP A 30 -9.70 9.61 -3.30
N PRO A 31 -10.19 10.61 -4.05
CA PRO A 31 -9.36 11.38 -4.97
C PRO A 31 -8.20 12.11 -4.29
N VAL A 32 -8.38 12.53 -3.03
CA VAL A 32 -7.34 13.21 -2.24
C VAL A 32 -6.26 12.23 -1.84
N CYS A 33 -6.64 11.06 -1.30
CA CYS A 33 -5.68 10.01 -0.94
C CYS A 33 -4.93 9.49 -2.16
N SER A 34 -5.63 9.33 -3.29
CA SER A 34 -5.03 8.96 -4.58
C SER A 34 -4.03 10.00 -5.07
N ALA A 35 -4.32 11.29 -4.93
CA ALA A 35 -3.38 12.36 -5.29
C ALA A 35 -2.11 12.29 -4.42
N TYR A 36 -2.26 12.09 -3.11
CA TYR A 36 -1.11 11.93 -2.22
C TYR A 36 -0.28 10.68 -2.51
N LEU A 37 -0.91 9.52 -2.75
CA LEU A 37 -0.17 8.32 -3.13
C LEU A 37 0.63 8.53 -4.42
N LYS A 38 0.03 9.17 -5.43
CA LYS A 38 0.72 9.53 -6.69
C LYS A 38 1.93 10.44 -6.42
N GLU A 39 1.79 11.41 -5.53
CA GLU A 39 2.88 12.31 -5.15
C GLU A 39 4.01 11.55 -4.43
N ILE A 40 3.69 10.64 -3.51
CA ILE A 40 4.70 9.78 -2.85
C ILE A 40 5.46 8.98 -3.90
N VAL A 41 4.76 8.29 -4.81
CA VAL A 41 5.37 7.48 -5.87
C VAL A 41 6.25 8.36 -6.78
N ALA A 42 5.73 9.51 -7.23
CA ALA A 42 6.46 10.44 -8.10
C ALA A 42 7.75 10.96 -7.46
N ARG A 43 7.72 11.34 -6.17
CA ARG A 43 8.87 11.89 -5.45
C ARG A 43 9.91 10.83 -5.07
N THR A 44 9.48 9.60 -4.82
CA THR A 44 10.34 8.56 -4.23
C THR A 44 10.81 7.50 -5.22
N GLY A 45 10.08 7.32 -6.32
CA GLY A 45 10.22 6.20 -7.25
C GLY A 45 9.86 4.85 -6.61
N ALA A 46 9.11 4.85 -5.51
CA ALA A 46 8.75 3.62 -4.82
C ALA A 46 7.73 2.79 -5.63
N ALA A 47 7.92 1.48 -5.62
CA ALA A 47 6.94 0.54 -6.15
C ALA A 47 5.88 0.22 -5.10
N ILE A 48 4.68 -0.13 -5.54
CA ILE A 48 3.56 -0.52 -4.68
C ILE A 48 3.49 -2.05 -4.58
N VAL A 49 3.39 -2.56 -3.36
CA VAL A 49 3.07 -3.96 -3.07
C VAL A 49 1.79 -4.00 -2.25
N VAL A 50 0.72 -4.57 -2.80
CA VAL A 50 -0.59 -4.56 -2.14
C VAL A 50 -0.65 -5.57 -1.00
N THR A 51 -1.09 -5.10 0.16
CA THR A 51 -1.30 -5.90 1.39
C THR A 51 -2.77 -6.05 1.74
N SER A 52 -3.67 -5.32 1.09
CA SER A 52 -5.12 -5.38 1.34
C SER A 52 -5.75 -6.73 1.02
N SER A 53 -6.83 -7.05 1.73
CA SER A 53 -7.75 -8.17 1.43
C SER A 53 -8.30 -8.11 0.00
N TRP A 54 -8.24 -6.96 -0.68
CA TRP A 54 -8.59 -6.86 -2.10
C TRP A 54 -7.76 -7.78 -3.00
N ARG A 55 -6.58 -8.21 -2.59
CA ARG A 55 -5.79 -9.21 -3.34
C ARG A 55 -6.37 -10.62 -3.27
N GLU A 56 -7.24 -10.91 -2.30
CA GLU A 56 -7.86 -12.23 -2.16
C GLU A 56 -8.74 -12.55 -3.37
N GLY A 57 -8.45 -13.69 -4.00
CA GLY A 57 -9.16 -14.13 -5.21
C GLY A 57 -8.88 -13.31 -6.47
N ARG A 58 -7.90 -12.38 -6.44
CA ARG A 58 -7.50 -11.58 -7.62
C ARG A 58 -6.06 -11.88 -8.05
N THR A 59 -5.81 -11.78 -9.36
CA THR A 59 -4.44 -11.82 -9.90
C THR A 59 -3.78 -10.45 -9.80
N LEU A 60 -2.45 -10.39 -9.98
CA LEU A 60 -1.71 -9.13 -9.96
C LEU A 60 -2.21 -8.19 -11.06
N GLU A 61 -2.52 -8.71 -12.23
CA GLU A 61 -3.01 -7.95 -13.39
C GLU A 61 -4.39 -7.33 -13.11
N GLN A 62 -5.24 -8.04 -12.36
CA GLN A 62 -6.55 -7.51 -11.94
C GLN A 62 -6.40 -6.38 -10.93
N ILE A 63 -5.45 -6.49 -10.00
CA ILE A 63 -5.12 -5.41 -9.06
C ILE A 63 -4.53 -4.22 -9.81
N GLN A 64 -3.56 -4.45 -10.70
CA GLN A 64 -2.98 -3.41 -11.56
C GLN A 64 -4.07 -2.66 -12.34
N SER A 65 -5.03 -3.39 -12.94
CA SER A 65 -6.15 -2.77 -13.67
C SER A 65 -6.98 -1.82 -12.78
N ILE A 66 -7.21 -2.16 -11.50
CA ILE A 66 -7.94 -1.27 -10.58
C ILE A 66 -7.15 0.01 -10.32
N PHE A 67 -5.84 -0.09 -10.11
CA PHE A 67 -4.97 1.07 -9.89
C PHE A 67 -4.85 1.94 -11.16
N GLU A 68 -4.70 1.33 -12.33
CA GLU A 68 -4.59 2.01 -13.63
C GLU A 68 -5.87 2.79 -13.97
N ILE A 69 -7.06 2.24 -13.68
CA ILE A 69 -8.35 2.94 -13.84
C ILE A 69 -8.45 4.21 -12.97
N ASN A 70 -7.64 4.29 -11.91
CA ASN A 70 -7.53 5.43 -11.01
C ASN A 70 -6.27 6.29 -11.28
N ASP A 71 -5.63 6.11 -12.42
CA ASP A 71 -4.40 6.80 -12.84
C ASP A 71 -3.20 6.58 -11.90
N ILE A 72 -3.16 5.45 -11.19
CA ILE A 72 -2.05 5.06 -10.32
C ILE A 72 -1.29 3.92 -11.00
N THR A 73 0.01 4.12 -11.21
CA THR A 73 0.91 3.11 -11.80
C THR A 73 1.95 2.66 -10.78
N GLY A 74 2.69 1.58 -11.09
CA GLY A 74 3.82 1.15 -10.27
C GLY A 74 3.49 0.06 -9.25
N VAL A 75 2.33 -0.58 -9.36
CA VAL A 75 2.02 -1.82 -8.63
C VAL A 75 2.90 -2.96 -9.16
N ALA A 76 3.87 -3.36 -8.35
CA ALA A 76 4.88 -4.36 -8.70
C ALA A 76 4.60 -5.75 -8.11
N GLY A 77 3.67 -5.84 -7.15
CA GLY A 77 3.33 -7.11 -6.54
C GLY A 77 2.24 -7.02 -5.49
N MET A 78 2.02 -8.15 -4.83
CA MET A 78 1.11 -8.29 -3.70
C MET A 78 1.70 -9.32 -2.72
N THR A 79 1.41 -9.16 -1.44
CA THR A 79 1.85 -10.13 -0.42
C THR A 79 1.05 -11.43 -0.56
N PRO A 80 1.59 -12.58 -0.10
CA PRO A 80 0.79 -13.80 0.02
C PRO A 80 -0.40 -13.57 0.97
N VAL A 81 -1.48 -14.34 0.77
CA VAL A 81 -2.59 -14.41 1.71
C VAL A 81 -2.30 -15.58 2.67
N MET A 82 -2.20 -15.31 3.96
CA MET A 82 -1.84 -16.29 4.99
C MET A 82 -2.94 -16.39 6.04
N GLU A 83 -3.83 -17.37 5.88
CA GLU A 83 -4.99 -17.56 6.78
C GLU A 83 -4.56 -17.68 8.25
N GLY A 84 -5.19 -16.89 9.12
CA GLY A 84 -4.91 -16.87 10.55
C GLY A 84 -3.57 -16.23 10.95
N GLN A 85 -2.94 -15.47 10.05
CA GLN A 85 -1.72 -14.71 10.33
C GLN A 85 -1.97 -13.21 10.27
N ILE A 86 -1.18 -12.46 11.03
CA ILE A 86 -1.20 -10.99 11.01
C ILE A 86 -0.58 -10.44 9.71
N ARG A 87 -0.98 -9.23 9.30
CA ARG A 87 -0.47 -8.57 8.09
C ARG A 87 1.05 -8.49 8.04
N GLY A 88 1.67 -8.21 9.19
CA GLY A 88 3.12 -8.17 9.32
C GLY A 88 3.82 -9.47 8.86
N ARG A 89 3.21 -10.64 9.05
CA ARG A 89 3.80 -11.94 8.62
C ARG A 89 3.78 -12.12 7.10
N GLU A 90 2.74 -11.62 6.45
CA GLU A 90 2.62 -11.66 4.99
C GLU A 90 3.68 -10.76 4.34
N ILE A 91 3.88 -9.56 4.92
CA ILE A 91 4.94 -8.62 4.51
C ILE A 91 6.33 -9.22 4.76
N GLU A 92 6.60 -9.79 5.94
CA GLU A 92 7.86 -10.49 6.23
C GLU A 92 8.14 -11.61 5.21
N THR A 93 7.11 -12.35 4.80
CA THR A 93 7.23 -13.43 3.82
C THR A 93 7.57 -12.89 2.43
N TYR A 94 6.93 -11.80 2.02
CA TYR A 94 7.26 -11.10 0.78
C TYR A 94 8.71 -10.58 0.79
N LEU A 95 9.13 -9.90 1.86
CA LEU A 95 10.48 -9.38 2.02
C LEU A 95 11.55 -10.47 1.92
N ARG A 96 11.30 -11.63 2.57
CA ARG A 96 12.20 -12.79 2.45
C ARG A 96 12.27 -13.28 1.01
N SER A 97 11.13 -13.44 0.34
CA SER A 97 11.10 -13.89 -1.06
C SER A 97 11.87 -12.93 -1.98
N ALA A 98 11.64 -11.62 -1.86
CA ALA A 98 12.34 -10.59 -2.61
C ALA A 98 13.86 -10.66 -2.41
N GLY A 99 14.32 -10.85 -1.16
CA GLY A 99 15.73 -11.02 -0.83
C GLY A 99 16.36 -12.26 -1.49
N HIS A 100 15.65 -13.38 -1.53
CA HIS A 100 16.13 -14.60 -2.22
C HIS A 100 16.21 -14.42 -3.74
N SER A 101 15.35 -13.60 -4.33
CA SER A 101 15.35 -13.27 -5.76
C SER A 101 16.42 -12.24 -6.15
N GLY A 102 17.22 -11.74 -5.19
CA GLY A 102 18.23 -10.71 -5.44
C GLY A 102 17.65 -9.31 -5.62
N MET A 103 16.37 -9.10 -5.30
CA MET A 103 15.74 -7.79 -5.34
C MET A 103 16.16 -7.00 -4.09
N GLY A 104 17.06 -6.03 -4.28
CA GLY A 104 17.51 -5.16 -3.21
C GLY A 104 16.44 -4.13 -2.83
N ILE A 105 15.72 -4.36 -1.74
CA ILE A 105 14.83 -3.36 -1.13
C ILE A 105 15.68 -2.50 -0.18
N GLU A 106 15.92 -1.25 -0.57
CA GLU A 106 16.76 -0.28 0.17
C GLU A 106 15.97 0.41 1.29
N ALA A 107 14.69 0.66 1.05
CA ALA A 107 13.79 1.28 2.01
C ALA A 107 12.34 0.83 1.73
N TYR A 108 11.54 0.73 2.78
CA TYR A 108 10.12 0.48 2.64
C TYR A 108 9.33 1.10 3.80
N ILE A 109 8.05 1.35 3.53
CA ILE A 109 7.05 1.77 4.51
C ILE A 109 5.82 0.89 4.38
N ILE A 110 4.95 0.93 5.40
CA ILE A 110 3.63 0.30 5.39
C ILE A 110 2.61 1.43 5.58
N LEU A 111 1.62 1.51 4.70
CA LEU A 111 0.44 2.37 4.83
C LEU A 111 -0.77 1.48 5.06
N ASP A 112 -1.34 1.55 6.26
CA ASP A 112 -2.41 0.66 6.72
C ASP A 112 -3.14 1.34 7.89
N ASP A 113 -4.45 1.12 8.00
CA ASP A 113 -5.24 1.53 9.17
C ASP A 113 -5.32 0.42 10.23
N GLU A 114 -4.79 -0.77 9.94
CA GLU A 114 -4.60 -1.84 10.90
C GLU A 114 -3.24 -1.77 11.63
N GLU A 115 -3.27 -2.08 12.93
CA GLU A 115 -2.12 -1.97 13.82
C GLU A 115 -1.22 -3.22 13.87
N GLU A 116 -1.70 -4.38 13.39
CA GLU A 116 -1.09 -5.69 13.60
C GLU A 116 0.10 -5.98 12.66
N MET A 117 1.20 -5.26 12.88
CA MET A 117 2.43 -5.36 12.08
C MET A 117 3.55 -6.18 12.74
N GLY A 118 3.37 -6.60 14.00
CA GLY A 118 4.37 -7.38 14.75
C GLY A 118 5.73 -6.67 14.79
N SER A 119 6.77 -7.34 14.29
CA SER A 119 8.14 -6.79 14.26
C SER A 119 8.29 -5.57 13.33
N LEU A 120 7.36 -5.40 12.39
CA LEU A 120 7.39 -4.35 11.37
C LEU A 120 6.69 -3.06 11.80
N ARG A 121 6.20 -2.96 13.05
CA ARG A 121 5.44 -1.78 13.50
C ARG A 121 6.19 -0.46 13.34
N SER A 122 7.53 -0.46 13.45
CA SER A 122 8.35 0.74 13.21
C SER A 122 8.34 1.25 11.76
N HIS A 123 7.85 0.43 10.81
CA HIS A 123 7.74 0.77 9.40
C HIS A 123 6.32 1.22 9.03
N LEU A 124 5.35 1.04 9.94
CA LEU A 124 3.98 1.51 9.79
C LEU A 124 3.94 3.04 9.87
N ILE A 125 3.21 3.63 8.92
CA ILE A 125 2.63 4.96 9.01
C ILE A 125 1.12 4.71 8.99
N GLU A 126 0.54 4.79 10.16
CA GLU A 126 -0.85 4.42 10.41
C GLU A 126 -1.80 5.47 9.80
N THR A 127 -2.81 5.01 9.07
CA THR A 127 -3.90 5.82 8.55
C THR A 127 -5.15 5.63 9.40
N GLU A 128 -6.18 6.44 9.16
CA GLU A 128 -7.49 6.24 9.79
C GLU A 128 -8.56 6.12 8.72
N PHE A 129 -9.53 5.22 8.93
CA PHE A 129 -10.64 5.01 8.02
C PHE A 129 -11.37 6.30 7.56
N PRO A 130 -11.56 7.33 8.40
CA PRO A 130 -12.19 8.58 7.96
C PRO A 130 -11.37 9.45 7.01
N THR A 131 -10.05 9.38 7.06
CA THR A 131 -9.16 10.37 6.42
C THR A 131 -8.21 9.76 5.39
N GLY A 132 -7.86 8.48 5.53
CA GLY A 132 -6.89 7.81 4.69
C GLY A 132 -5.53 8.49 4.72
N ILE A 133 -4.88 8.56 3.55
CA ILE A 133 -3.63 9.32 3.39
C ILE A 133 -3.94 10.83 3.54
N THR A 134 -3.28 11.48 4.50
CA THR A 134 -3.26 12.94 4.66
C THR A 134 -1.96 13.55 4.14
N GLU A 135 -1.86 14.88 4.14
CA GLU A 135 -0.63 15.59 3.77
C GLU A 135 0.53 15.21 4.70
N GLU A 136 0.26 15.09 6.01
CA GLU A 136 1.26 14.70 7.01
C GLU A 136 1.77 13.28 6.78
N ILE A 137 0.87 12.35 6.43
CA ILE A 137 1.21 10.97 6.10
C ILE A 137 2.05 10.91 4.81
N MET A 138 1.68 11.70 3.80
CA MET A 138 2.46 11.82 2.57
C MET A 138 3.87 12.34 2.84
N ASP A 139 4.02 13.42 3.60
CA ASP A 139 5.33 13.99 3.92
C ASP A 139 6.19 13.02 4.73
N GLU A 140 5.60 12.33 5.70
CA GLU A 140 6.28 11.30 6.47
C GLU A 140 6.72 10.12 5.60
N ALA A 141 5.85 9.66 4.69
CA ALA A 141 6.14 8.59 3.75
C ALA A 141 7.32 8.95 2.84
N VAL A 142 7.29 10.15 2.24
CA VAL A 142 8.39 10.64 1.40
C VAL A 142 9.69 10.73 2.20
N ARG A 143 9.63 11.28 3.42
CA ARG A 143 10.81 11.41 4.29
C ARG A 143 11.41 10.04 4.62
N ARG A 144 10.60 9.06 5.04
CA ARG A 144 11.09 7.70 5.38
C ARG A 144 11.68 6.97 4.17
N LEU A 145 11.09 7.17 2.99
CA LEU A 145 11.55 6.54 1.76
C LEU A 145 12.83 7.19 1.20
N LEU A 146 13.00 8.51 1.32
CA LEU A 146 14.19 9.22 0.80
C LEU A 146 15.37 9.26 1.78
N VAL A 147 15.14 9.14 3.09
CA VAL A 147 16.17 9.24 4.12
C VAL A 147 16.68 7.84 4.57
N GLY A 148 16.54 6.82 3.72
CA GLY A 148 17.09 5.49 3.96
C GLY A 148 18.61 5.50 4.07
N LYS A 149 19.13 4.98 5.18
CA LYS A 149 20.55 4.89 5.57
C LYS A 149 21.42 4.14 4.57
#